data_AF-D5ACU9-F1
#
_entry.id   AF-D5ACU9-F1
#
_cell.length_a   1.000
_cell.length_b   1.000
_cell.length_c   1.000
_cell.angle_alpha   90.00
_cell.angle_beta   90.00
_cell.angle_gamma   90.00
#
_symmetry.space_group_name_H-M   'P 1'
#
loop_
_entity.id
_entity.type
_entity.pdbx_description
1 polymer ?
#
loop_
_entity_poly.entity_id
_entity_poly.type
_entity_poly.pdbx_seq_one_letter_code
_entity_poly.pdbx_strand_id
1 'polypeptide(L)'
;MAKNIIIMWLHGRGDSGPNNMPIRRFFSAPDFASAKWLFPSAPSRTSTYDNGARVPAWFDTYEIPVTATPVIWFHGMSDNTVAFSAGEARPPLLEQAGISCQFKAYPGLGHSIIPDELTSLESWIKTRLQSSLD
;
A
#
# COMPACT_ATOMS: atom_id res chain seq x y z
N MET A 1 2.33 26.94 -9.36
CA MET A 1 1.66 26.94 -8.03
C MET A 1 2.19 25.76 -7.24
N ALA A 2 2.33 25.87 -5.91
CA ALA A 2 2.72 24.73 -5.08
C ALA A 2 1.59 23.67 -5.11
N LYS A 3 1.92 22.41 -5.36
CA LYS A 3 0.94 21.31 -5.36
C LYS A 3 0.51 21.05 -3.92
N ASN A 4 -0.79 21.00 -3.67
CA ASN A 4 -1.33 20.59 -2.37
C ASN A 4 -1.44 19.06 -2.34
N ILE A 5 -0.43 18.39 -1.80
CA ILE A 5 -0.35 16.92 -1.77
C ILE A 5 -0.70 16.45 -0.36
N ILE A 6 -1.67 15.53 -0.27
CA ILE A 6 -1.99 14.81 0.96
C ILE A 6 -1.67 13.33 0.72
N ILE A 7 -0.85 12.74 1.59
CA ILE A 7 -0.57 11.31 1.59
C ILE A 7 -1.19 10.72 2.85
N MET A 8 -2.16 9.83 2.65
CA MET A 8 -2.78 9.06 3.71
C MET A 8 -2.29 7.62 3.62
N TRP A 9 -1.52 7.19 4.61
CA TRP A 9 -1.00 5.83 4.70
C TRP A 9 -1.91 4.97 5.57
N LEU A 10 -2.59 4.00 4.95
CA LEU A 10 -3.43 3.04 5.65
C LEU A 10 -2.60 1.78 5.92
N HIS A 11 -2.35 1.49 7.20
CA HIS A 11 -1.56 0.32 7.62
C HIS A 11 -2.33 -0.99 7.40
N GLY A 12 -1.60 -2.13 7.43
CA GLY A 12 -2.18 -3.46 7.34
C GLY A 12 -2.96 -3.89 8.59
N ARG A 13 -3.76 -4.96 8.46
CA ARG A 13 -4.51 -5.57 9.57
C ARG A 13 -3.58 -5.91 10.74
N GLY A 14 -4.00 -5.61 11.96
CA GLY A 14 -3.23 -5.90 13.18
C GLY A 14 -2.20 -4.83 13.57
N ASP A 15 -1.93 -3.86 12.70
CA ASP A 15 -0.92 -2.81 12.93
C ASP A 15 -1.55 -1.47 13.38
N SER A 16 -0.78 -0.39 13.34
CA SER A 16 -1.21 0.96 13.70
C SER A 16 -0.59 2.05 12.81
N GLY A 17 -1.25 3.20 12.75
CA GLY A 17 -0.73 4.39 12.08
C GLY A 17 0.65 4.83 12.61
N PRO A 18 0.82 5.02 13.94
CA PRO A 18 2.09 5.42 14.53
C PRO A 18 3.29 4.56 14.14
N ASN A 19 3.12 3.23 14.05
CA ASN A 19 4.20 2.32 13.64
C ASN A 19 4.70 2.58 12.21
N ASN A 20 3.84 3.10 11.34
CA ASN A 20 4.13 3.37 9.94
C ASN A 20 4.65 4.80 9.69
N MET A 21 4.60 5.70 10.69
CA MET A 21 5.07 7.08 10.56
C MET A 21 6.50 7.25 10.01
N PRO A 22 7.48 6.36 10.30
CA PRO A 22 8.82 6.47 9.75
C PRO A 22 8.89 6.38 8.22
N ILE A 23 7.87 5.81 7.56
CA ILE A 23 7.84 5.62 6.10
C ILE A 23 7.99 6.92 5.32
N ARG A 24 7.46 8.03 5.84
CA ARG A 24 7.60 9.35 5.22
C ARG A 24 9.05 9.78 5.00
N ARG A 25 10.00 9.21 5.77
CA ARG A 25 11.43 9.55 5.68
C ARG A 25 12.11 8.96 4.45
N PHE A 26 11.49 7.97 3.79
CA PHE A 26 12.01 7.37 2.57
C PHE A 26 11.62 8.16 1.31
N PHE A 27 10.64 9.06 1.44
CA PHE A 27 10.25 9.97 0.37
C PHE A 27 11.20 11.17 0.40
N SER A 28 12.06 11.26 -0.60
CA SER A 28 13.15 12.24 -0.69
C SER A 28 12.94 13.29 -1.79
N ALA A 29 11.99 13.09 -2.69
CA ALA A 29 11.75 14.00 -3.79
C ALA A 29 11.17 15.35 -3.30
N PRO A 30 11.60 16.48 -3.91
CA PRO A 30 11.16 17.81 -3.48
C PRO A 30 9.63 18.00 -3.48
N ASP A 31 8.91 17.32 -4.37
CA ASP A 31 7.45 17.35 -4.44
C ASP A 31 6.78 16.94 -3.11
N PHE A 32 7.41 16.06 -2.31
CA PHE A 32 6.86 15.57 -1.06
C PHE A 32 7.31 16.37 0.17
N ALA A 33 8.22 17.33 0.02
CA ALA A 33 8.73 18.13 1.14
C ALA A 33 7.62 18.95 1.82
N SER A 34 6.60 19.37 1.07
CA SER A 34 5.42 20.09 1.59
C SER A 34 4.18 19.21 1.72
N ALA A 35 4.28 17.90 1.48
CA ALA A 35 3.12 17.01 1.55
C ALA A 35 2.60 16.89 2.99
N LYS A 36 1.28 16.90 3.15
CA LYS A 36 0.63 16.61 4.42
C LYS A 36 0.50 15.09 4.57
N TRP A 37 1.21 14.54 5.55
CA TRP A 37 1.19 13.11 5.84
C TRP A 37 0.19 12.76 6.94
N LEU A 38 -0.66 11.78 6.68
CA LEU A 38 -1.63 11.23 7.63
C LEU A 38 -1.37 9.74 7.82
N PHE A 39 -1.28 9.31 9.07
CA PHE A 39 -1.10 7.92 9.47
C PHE A 39 -2.22 7.53 10.46
N PRO A 40 -3.47 7.42 10.00
CA PRO A 40 -4.56 7.03 10.89
C PRO A 40 -4.41 5.57 11.33
N SER A 41 -4.95 5.25 12.51
CA SER A 41 -5.11 3.86 12.95
C SER A 41 -6.51 3.36 12.65
N ALA A 42 -6.62 2.11 12.20
CA ALA A 42 -7.89 1.44 12.01
C ALA A 42 -8.61 1.24 13.36
N PRO A 43 -9.96 1.27 13.40
CA PRO A 43 -10.69 0.89 14.60
C PRO A 43 -10.48 -0.60 14.92
N SER A 44 -10.52 -0.96 16.21
CA SER A 44 -10.50 -2.35 16.65
C SER A 44 -11.86 -3.00 16.47
N ARG A 45 -11.93 -4.05 15.64
CA ARG A 45 -13.15 -4.80 15.33
C ARG A 45 -12.88 -6.31 15.35
N THR A 46 -13.95 -7.11 15.39
CA THR A 46 -13.86 -8.55 15.16
C THR A 46 -13.42 -8.81 13.72
N SER A 47 -12.46 -9.71 13.55
CA SER A 47 -11.91 -10.10 12.25
C SER A 47 -12.29 -11.55 11.96
N THR A 48 -13.01 -11.76 10.87
CA THR A 48 -13.37 -13.11 10.42
C THR A 48 -12.12 -13.91 10.06
N TYR A 49 -11.11 -13.27 9.47
CA TYR A 49 -9.82 -13.89 9.14
C TYR A 49 -9.07 -14.39 10.39
N ASP A 50 -9.19 -13.68 11.51
CA ASP A 50 -8.52 -14.02 12.77
C ASP A 50 -9.42 -14.87 13.69
N ASN A 51 -10.29 -15.70 13.11
CA ASN A 51 -11.21 -16.57 13.86
C ASN A 51 -12.04 -15.81 14.91
N GLY A 52 -12.47 -14.58 14.59
CA GLY A 52 -13.28 -13.73 15.46
C GLY A 52 -12.49 -12.88 16.46
N ALA A 53 -11.16 -12.90 16.45
CA ALA A 53 -10.35 -12.06 17.33
C ALA A 53 -10.59 -10.56 17.06
N ARG A 54 -10.45 -9.72 18.10
CA ARG A 54 -10.51 -8.26 17.96
C ARG A 54 -9.14 -7.69 17.64
N VAL A 55 -8.98 -7.16 16.42
CA VAL A 55 -7.74 -6.55 15.93
C VAL A 55 -8.01 -5.22 15.24
N PRO A 56 -7.02 -4.32 15.13
CA PRO A 56 -7.12 -3.16 14.25
C PRO A 56 -7.35 -3.60 12.80
N ALA A 57 -8.48 -3.21 12.20
CA ALA A 57 -8.80 -3.55 10.82
C ALA A 57 -9.74 -2.50 10.18
N TRP A 58 -9.46 -2.12 8.93
CA TRP A 58 -10.29 -1.17 8.17
C TRP A 58 -11.61 -1.79 7.72
N PHE A 59 -11.55 -3.06 7.31
CA PHE A 59 -12.64 -3.84 6.75
C PHE A 59 -12.62 -5.25 7.33
N ASP A 60 -13.77 -5.90 7.38
CA ASP A 60 -13.90 -7.33 7.66
C ASP A 60 -14.37 -8.00 6.37
N THR A 61 -13.48 -8.03 5.38
CA THR A 61 -13.79 -8.51 4.02
C THR A 61 -12.74 -9.48 3.51
N TYR A 62 -13.18 -10.48 2.75
CA TYR A 62 -12.29 -11.42 2.04
C TYR A 62 -11.74 -10.84 0.73
N GLU A 63 -12.35 -9.77 0.24
CA GLU A 63 -12.06 -9.17 -1.05
C GLU A 63 -11.90 -7.65 -0.92
N ILE A 64 -11.13 -7.09 -1.84
CA ILE A 64 -10.90 -5.65 -1.95
C ILE A 64 -12.07 -5.09 -2.76
N PRO A 65 -12.82 -4.09 -2.27
CA PRO A 65 -13.79 -3.38 -3.10
C PRO A 65 -13.02 -2.66 -4.21
N VAL A 66 -13.23 -3.12 -5.44
CA VAL A 66 -12.46 -2.72 -6.61
C VAL A 66 -13.01 -1.39 -7.14
N THR A 67 -12.21 -0.33 -7.12
CA THR A 67 -12.54 0.98 -7.74
C THR A 67 -11.48 1.32 -8.78
N ALA A 68 -11.81 2.13 -9.80
CA ALA A 68 -10.96 2.47 -10.97
C ALA A 68 -9.63 3.22 -10.68
N THR A 69 -9.12 3.13 -9.46
CA THR A 69 -7.84 3.70 -9.03
C THR A 69 -6.71 2.81 -9.51
N PRO A 70 -5.71 3.34 -10.22
CA PRO A 70 -4.52 2.57 -10.59
C PRO A 70 -3.77 2.02 -9.37
N VAL A 71 -3.13 0.86 -9.53
CA VAL A 71 -2.44 0.15 -8.45
C VAL A 71 -0.96 -0.06 -8.80
N ILE A 72 -0.08 0.11 -7.82
CA ILE A 72 1.24 -0.53 -7.80
C ILE A 72 1.23 -1.54 -6.65
N TRP A 73 1.65 -2.76 -6.93
CA TRP A 73 1.61 -3.91 -6.02
C TRP A 73 3.02 -4.44 -5.81
N PHE A 74 3.39 -4.64 -4.55
CA PHE A 74 4.70 -5.16 -4.17
C PHE A 74 4.53 -6.46 -3.39
N HIS A 75 5.46 -7.41 -3.54
CA HIS A 75 5.45 -8.65 -2.75
C HIS A 75 6.85 -9.23 -2.55
N GLY A 76 7.11 -9.80 -1.37
CA GLY A 76 8.34 -10.55 -1.10
C GLY A 76 8.22 -12.01 -1.53
N MET A 77 9.15 -12.53 -2.32
CA MET A 77 9.09 -13.92 -2.80
C MET A 77 9.31 -14.97 -1.70
N SER A 78 9.79 -14.56 -0.54
CA SER A 78 10.04 -15.40 0.65
C SER A 78 9.11 -15.05 1.81
N ASP A 79 7.94 -14.46 1.52
CA ASP A 79 6.94 -14.11 2.52
C ASP A 79 6.24 -15.36 3.08
N ASN A 80 6.50 -15.63 4.37
CA ASN A 80 5.92 -16.74 5.13
C ASN A 80 4.64 -16.38 5.89
N THR A 81 4.20 -15.11 5.84
CA THR A 81 2.96 -14.63 6.46
C THR A 81 1.84 -14.55 5.43
N VAL A 82 2.14 -13.98 4.26
CA VAL A 82 1.24 -13.94 3.10
C VAL A 82 1.98 -14.56 1.92
N ALA A 83 1.66 -15.82 1.62
CA ALA A 83 2.33 -16.58 0.57
C ALA A 83 2.42 -15.80 -0.74
N PHE A 84 3.59 -15.83 -1.38
CA PHE A 84 3.84 -15.13 -2.65
C PHE A 84 2.79 -15.44 -3.72
N SER A 85 2.37 -16.71 -3.83
CA SER A 85 1.32 -17.14 -4.76
C SER A 85 -0.01 -16.43 -4.56
N ALA A 86 -0.37 -16.13 -3.30
CA ALA A 86 -1.60 -15.39 -3.00
C ALA A 86 -1.51 -13.91 -3.42
N GLY A 87 -0.31 -13.33 -3.41
CA GLY A 87 -0.03 -11.98 -3.91
C GLY A 87 0.02 -11.92 -5.44
N GLU A 88 0.78 -12.82 -6.07
CA GLU A 88 0.96 -12.90 -7.52
C GLU A 88 -0.35 -13.20 -8.27
N ALA A 89 -1.30 -13.89 -7.63
CA ALA A 89 -2.61 -14.16 -8.23
C ALA A 89 -3.52 -12.92 -8.35
N ARG A 90 -3.22 -11.80 -7.69
CA ARG A 90 -4.12 -10.63 -7.63
C ARG A 90 -3.99 -9.65 -8.78
N PRO A 91 -2.79 -9.28 -9.27
CA PRO A 91 -2.66 -8.40 -10.43
C PRO A 91 -3.50 -8.83 -11.64
N PRO A 92 -3.55 -10.12 -12.05
CA PRO A 92 -4.42 -10.54 -13.16
C PRO A 92 -5.92 -10.29 -12.92
N LEU A 93 -6.38 -10.42 -11.67
CA LEU A 93 -7.79 -10.15 -11.32
C LEU A 93 -8.10 -8.64 -11.38
N LEU A 94 -7.15 -7.80 -10.96
CA LEU A 94 -7.28 -6.34 -11.09
C LEU A 94 -7.34 -5.92 -12.55
N GLU A 95 -6.48 -6.50 -13.40
CA GLU A 95 -6.46 -6.23 -14.84
C GLU A 95 -7.77 -6.68 -15.53
N GLN A 96 -8.30 -7.86 -15.16
CA GLN A 96 -9.60 -8.34 -15.64
C GLN A 96 -10.75 -7.42 -15.22
N ALA A 97 -10.63 -6.76 -14.07
CA ALA A 97 -11.58 -5.75 -13.60
C ALA A 97 -11.37 -4.35 -14.23
N GLY A 98 -10.46 -4.22 -15.20
CA GLY A 98 -10.16 -2.96 -15.89
C GLY A 98 -9.26 -2.01 -15.10
N ILE A 99 -8.58 -2.49 -14.06
CA ILE A 99 -7.63 -1.70 -13.27
C ILE A 99 -6.22 -1.95 -13.73
N SER A 100 -5.52 -0.87 -14.07
CA SER A 100 -4.08 -0.93 -14.30
C SER A 100 -3.36 -1.27 -13.00
N CYS A 101 -2.63 -2.38 -12.99
CA CYS A 101 -1.81 -2.83 -11.88
C CYS A 101 -0.35 -2.99 -12.33
N GLN A 102 0.59 -2.35 -11.63
CA GLN A 102 2.03 -2.61 -11.80
C GLN A 102 2.48 -3.54 -10.67
N PHE A 103 2.89 -4.77 -10.99
CA PHE A 103 3.39 -5.72 -10.00
C PHE A 103 4.92 -5.73 -9.93
N LYS A 104 5.48 -5.74 -8.72
CA LYS A 104 6.92 -5.83 -8.45
C LYS A 104 7.17 -6.84 -7.33
N ALA A 105 7.96 -7.87 -7.62
CA ALA A 105 8.34 -8.90 -6.66
C ALA A 105 9.82 -8.78 -6.29
N TYR A 106 10.16 -9.07 -5.03
CA TYR A 106 11.52 -8.99 -4.51
C TYR A 106 12.03 -10.37 -4.07
N PRO A 107 13.05 -10.94 -4.76
CA PRO A 107 13.68 -12.20 -4.36
C PRO A 107 14.26 -12.13 -2.95
N GLY A 108 14.00 -13.16 -2.13
CA GLY A 108 14.52 -13.25 -0.76
C GLY A 108 13.83 -12.36 0.28
N LEU A 109 12.96 -11.43 -0.14
CA LEU A 109 12.21 -10.57 0.78
C LEU A 109 11.05 -11.36 1.43
N GLY A 110 10.94 -11.25 2.75
CA GLY A 110 9.84 -11.81 3.54
C GLY A 110 8.66 -10.84 3.72
N HIS A 111 7.93 -10.96 4.83
CA HIS A 111 6.83 -10.04 5.19
C HIS A 111 7.36 -8.72 5.78
N SER A 112 8.02 -7.91 4.94
CA SER A 112 8.61 -6.65 5.35
C SER A 112 8.63 -5.66 4.20
N ILE A 113 8.86 -4.39 4.53
CA ILE A 113 9.04 -3.30 3.58
C ILE A 113 10.53 -2.96 3.50
N ILE A 114 11.04 -2.67 2.30
CA ILE A 114 12.45 -2.28 2.08
C ILE A 114 12.56 -0.90 1.41
N PRO A 115 13.72 -0.21 1.55
CA PRO A 115 13.91 1.11 0.94
C PRO A 115 13.65 1.14 -0.58
N ASP A 116 14.10 0.13 -1.31
CA ASP A 116 13.94 0.04 -2.78
C ASP A 116 12.46 -0.02 -3.21
N GLU A 117 11.61 -0.64 -2.37
CA GLU A 117 10.16 -0.66 -2.55
C GLU A 117 9.57 0.74 -2.40
N LEU A 118 9.99 1.46 -1.36
CA LEU A 118 9.52 2.83 -1.10
C LEU A 118 10.02 3.83 -2.13
N THR A 119 11.25 3.70 -2.64
CA THR A 119 11.75 4.52 -3.76
C THR A 119 10.96 4.25 -5.04
N SER A 120 10.56 3.00 -5.28
CA SER A 120 9.71 2.63 -6.40
C SER A 120 8.32 3.24 -6.27
N LEU A 121 7.73 3.18 -5.07
CA LEU A 121 6.43 3.78 -4.75
C LEU A 121 6.48 5.30 -4.92
N GLU A 122 7.53 5.96 -4.42
CA GLU A 122 7.73 7.40 -4.57
C GLU A 122 7.74 7.79 -6.05
N SER A 123 8.55 7.10 -6.85
CA SER A 123 8.65 7.35 -8.30
C SER A 123 7.31 7.15 -8.99
N TRP A 124 6.58 6.08 -8.64
CA TRP A 124 5.27 5.78 -9.21
C TRP A 124 4.25 6.89 -8.90
N ILE A 125 4.16 7.34 -7.63
CA ILE A 125 3.27 8.44 -7.23
C ILE A 125 3.62 9.71 -8.02
N LYS A 126 4.91 10.05 -8.18
CA LYS A 126 5.35 11.25 -8.90
C LYS A 126 4.85 11.28 -10.34
N THR A 127 4.94 10.17 -11.07
CA THR A 127 4.47 10.12 -12.46
C THR A 127 2.97 10.46 -12.58
N ARG A 128 2.18 10.10 -11.57
CA ARG A 128 0.73 10.32 -11.56
C ARG A 128 0.33 11.70 -11.06
N LEU A 129 1.14 12.30 -10.19
CA LEU A 129 0.99 13.70 -9.83
C LEU A 129 1.38 14.66 -10.97
N GLN A 130 2.16 14.18 -11.95
CA GLN A 130 2.53 14.94 -13.14
C GLN A 130 1.48 14.81 -14.24
N SER A 131 0.87 13.63 -14.42
CA SER A 131 -0.16 13.38 -15.42
C SER A 131 -1.53 14.02 -15.12
N SER A 132 -1.73 14.57 -13.92
CA SER A 132 -2.98 15.25 -13.54
C SER A 132 -3.01 16.74 -13.92
N LEU A 133 -2.13 17.16 -14.85
CA LEU A 133 -1.97 18.55 -15.31
C LEU A 133 -2.47 18.78 -16.75
N ASP A 134 -3.01 17.74 -17.39
CA ASP A 134 -3.70 17.78 -18.68
C ASP A 134 -5.21 17.50 -18.47
#